data_AF-A0A919ZS89-F1
#
_entry.id   AF-A0A919ZS89-F1
#
_cell.length_a   1.000
_cell.length_b   1.000
_cell.length_c   1.000
_cell.angle_alpha   90.00
_cell.angle_beta   90.00
_cell.angle_gamma   90.00
#
_symmetry.space_group_name_H-M   'P 1'
#
loop_
_entity.id
_entity.type
_entity.pdbx_description
1 polymer ?
#
loop_
_entity_poly.entity_id
_entity_poly.type
_entity_poly.pdbx_seq_one_letter_code
_entity_poly.pdbx_strand_id
1 'polypeptide(L)'
;MPQETNLNVSPYFDDFDKNKNFYRVLFKPGSPVQARELSTLQSILQNQIEQFGTHFFKEGSKVIPGNLSYDNNFTCVQVEDAFLGIPVSLYTNQLVGLRITGARSGVTATIKKILSKEDSDRGNLTLYIKYEKSGEDFVTEKFDDGESLSANKDIVYGASVISANEPFANTLAFGATATGSAMSIGEGVYFIRGTFAQVQSETLVLNQYNNTPSYRIGFDVQEDFISADEDTSLNDNASGFTNFAAPGADRLQINISLMKKNLDDTNDQNFIEIARVQGGELQTFVKETQYNLINDTLAARTYDESGDYYVRPFEVFAKESLNDQIGNKGIYTSEQKTNQGNIPSDDLMVMQISPGKAYVKGYAIEKISTGFIDVPKPRSTKTVEQEAVSYTTGDPLFVNNVFGSPSLGIGTTATVSLINRRRGGSGSEIGLARLYDFKAQSASFVNETTQYEARLFDIKTFTDIKVGTAITSLTASDHIQGSRSGATGFVRSSGTNVTDFSLIDVNGKFIKDESILINGVQNGRVITKVDNFGFNDVKSLKVQLVYQHLKQIFYLMMELN
;
A
#
# COMPACT_ATOMS: atom_id res chain seq x y z
N MET A 1 22.13 -29.59 22.88
CA MET A 1 22.71 -28.27 23.17
C MET A 1 22.50 -27.43 21.92
N PRO A 2 22.43 -26.09 22.02
CA PRO A 2 22.30 -25.19 20.87
C PRO A 2 23.59 -25.10 20.03
N GLN A 3 24.71 -25.59 20.57
CA GLN A 3 25.92 -25.90 19.81
C GLN A 3 25.64 -27.07 18.84
N GLU A 4 25.96 -26.88 17.57
CA GLU A 4 25.74 -27.88 16.51
C GLU A 4 26.88 -28.89 16.43
N THR A 5 28.11 -28.48 16.77
CA THR A 5 29.28 -29.34 16.70
C THR A 5 29.24 -30.42 17.77
N ASN A 6 29.29 -31.68 17.33
CA ASN A 6 29.32 -32.82 18.22
C ASN A 6 30.72 -33.03 18.81
N LEU A 7 30.89 -32.77 20.11
CA LEU A 7 32.15 -32.99 20.84
C LEU A 7 32.30 -34.42 21.38
N ASN A 8 31.25 -35.26 21.28
CA ASN A 8 31.29 -36.66 21.72
C ASN A 8 31.82 -37.59 20.61
N VAL A 9 32.93 -37.19 19.99
CA VAL A 9 33.63 -37.94 18.94
C VAL A 9 35.12 -37.90 19.21
N SER A 10 35.87 -38.80 18.58
CA SER A 10 37.34 -38.78 18.66
C SER A 10 37.88 -37.46 18.11
N PRO A 11 38.86 -36.81 18.76
CA PRO A 11 39.59 -37.25 19.96
C PRO A 11 39.01 -36.78 21.32
N TYR A 12 37.93 -36.00 21.33
CA TYR A 12 37.48 -35.24 22.52
C TYR A 12 36.57 -36.03 23.48
N PHE A 13 35.67 -36.88 22.95
CA PHE A 13 34.77 -37.76 23.72
C PHE A 13 34.04 -37.06 24.89
N ASP A 14 33.59 -35.81 24.69
CA ASP A 14 32.84 -35.11 25.73
C ASP A 14 31.40 -35.65 25.81
N ASP A 15 31.15 -36.45 26.84
CA ASP A 15 29.89 -37.19 27.04
C ASP A 15 28.95 -36.54 28.07
N PHE A 16 29.12 -35.24 28.33
CA PHE A 16 28.26 -34.50 29.25
C PHE A 16 26.78 -34.58 28.83
N ASP A 17 25.93 -34.98 29.78
CA ASP A 17 24.48 -35.10 29.59
C ASP A 17 23.74 -34.33 30.69
N LYS A 18 23.03 -33.29 30.27
CA LYS A 18 22.20 -32.44 31.16
C LYS A 18 21.16 -33.24 31.94
N ASN A 19 20.64 -34.34 31.39
CA ASN A 19 19.57 -35.13 32.03
C ASN A 19 20.07 -35.94 33.23
N LYS A 20 21.39 -36.14 33.36
CA LYS A 20 22.00 -36.84 34.50
C LYS A 20 22.11 -35.96 35.75
N ASN A 21 21.83 -34.65 35.65
CA ASN A 21 21.83 -33.69 36.76
C ASN A 21 23.16 -33.64 37.54
N PHE A 22 24.30 -33.81 36.85
CA PHE A 22 25.62 -33.58 37.44
C PHE A 22 25.99 -32.10 37.31
N TYR A 23 26.23 -31.43 38.46
CA TYR A 23 26.49 -29.99 38.52
C TYR A 23 27.93 -29.63 38.88
N ARG A 24 28.75 -30.60 39.27
CA ARG A 24 30.14 -30.36 39.65
C ARG A 24 30.99 -31.62 39.54
N VAL A 25 32.19 -31.46 39.01
CA VAL A 25 33.24 -32.50 39.07
C VAL A 25 33.95 -32.40 40.42
N LEU A 26 34.02 -33.52 41.16
CA LEU A 26 34.66 -33.60 42.46
C LEU A 26 35.99 -34.35 42.35
N PHE A 27 37.10 -33.60 42.42
CA PHE A 27 38.44 -34.19 42.38
C PHE A 27 38.74 -34.97 43.67
N LYS A 28 39.21 -36.20 43.52
CA LYS A 28 39.61 -37.05 44.65
C LYS A 28 41.09 -36.83 44.99
N PRO A 29 41.43 -36.49 46.25
CA PRO A 29 42.82 -36.40 46.67
C PRO A 29 43.57 -37.72 46.42
N GLY A 30 44.80 -37.63 45.90
CA GLY A 30 45.65 -38.80 45.64
C GLY A 30 45.37 -39.55 44.34
N SER A 31 44.40 -39.11 43.51
CA SER A 31 44.16 -39.62 42.16
C SER A 31 44.59 -38.58 41.11
N PRO A 32 45.23 -38.99 39.99
CA PRO A 32 45.57 -38.07 38.91
C PRO A 32 44.32 -37.58 38.19
N VAL A 33 44.29 -36.28 37.85
CA VAL A 33 43.18 -35.67 37.10
C VAL A 33 43.17 -36.18 35.67
N GLN A 34 42.00 -36.58 35.18
CA GLN A 34 41.83 -37.09 33.82
C GLN A 34 41.33 -35.99 32.88
N ALA A 35 41.69 -36.07 31.59
CA ALA A 35 41.21 -35.12 30.57
C ALA A 35 39.68 -35.02 30.53
N ARG A 36 38.99 -36.17 30.66
CA ARG A 36 37.53 -36.22 30.73
C ARG A 36 36.96 -35.38 31.88
N GLU A 37 37.60 -35.37 33.05
CA GLU A 37 37.13 -34.59 34.20
C GLU A 37 37.21 -33.08 33.93
N LEU A 38 38.21 -32.64 33.15
CA LEU A 38 38.36 -31.25 32.74
C LEU A 38 37.35 -30.87 31.65
N SER A 39 37.15 -31.71 30.64
CA SER A 39 36.13 -31.49 29.61
C SER A 39 34.74 -31.41 30.22
N THR A 40 34.37 -32.37 31.08
CA THR A 40 33.07 -32.35 31.77
C THR A 40 32.90 -31.12 32.67
N LEU A 41 33.96 -30.65 33.33
CA LEU A 41 33.92 -29.40 34.11
C LEU A 41 33.57 -28.20 33.23
N GLN A 42 34.22 -28.09 32.05
CA GLN A 42 33.94 -27.02 31.09
C GLN A 42 32.50 -27.08 30.59
N SER A 43 32.01 -28.27 30.22
CA SER A 43 30.66 -28.46 29.68
C SER A 43 29.56 -28.21 30.72
N ILE A 44 29.80 -28.55 31.99
CA ILE A 44 28.90 -28.18 33.10
C ILE A 44 28.83 -26.66 33.25
N LEU A 45 29.98 -25.97 33.28
CA LEU A 45 30.02 -24.52 33.42
C LEU A 45 29.33 -23.84 32.22
N GLN A 46 29.66 -24.28 31.01
CA GLN A 46 29.06 -23.79 29.78
C GLN A 46 27.54 -23.98 29.79
N ASN A 47 27.05 -25.13 30.25
CA ASN A 47 25.62 -25.37 30.36
C ASN A 47 24.93 -24.46 31.39
N GLN A 48 25.59 -24.12 32.51
CA GLN A 48 25.05 -23.15 33.47
C GLN A 48 24.97 -21.74 32.85
N ILE A 49 26.02 -21.33 32.13
CA ILE A 49 26.05 -20.03 31.42
C ILE A 49 24.99 -20.00 30.32
N GLU A 50 24.82 -21.07 29.57
CA GLU A 50 23.78 -21.23 28.55
C GLU A 50 22.37 -21.12 29.16
N GLN A 51 22.09 -21.82 30.26
CA GLN A 51 20.78 -21.74 30.93
C GLN A 51 20.49 -20.33 31.47
N PHE A 52 21.50 -19.68 32.03
CA PHE A 52 21.38 -18.28 32.44
C PHE A 52 21.14 -17.37 31.24
N GLY A 53 21.96 -17.50 30.19
CA GLY A 53 21.86 -16.70 28.97
C GLY A 53 20.52 -16.85 28.28
N THR A 54 20.02 -18.07 28.11
CA THR A 54 18.72 -18.36 27.48
C THR A 54 17.53 -17.87 28.29
N HIS A 55 17.65 -17.74 29.61
CA HIS A 55 16.59 -17.13 30.43
C HIS A 55 16.45 -15.63 30.15
N PHE A 56 17.57 -14.94 29.93
CA PHE A 56 17.61 -13.51 29.67
C PHE A 56 17.40 -13.19 28.18
N PHE A 57 18.13 -13.85 27.30
CA PHE A 57 18.26 -13.49 25.89
C PHE A 57 17.70 -14.58 24.98
N LYS A 58 17.09 -14.19 23.86
CA LYS A 58 16.82 -15.09 22.75
C LYS A 58 18.07 -15.28 21.89
N GLU A 59 18.14 -16.39 21.19
CA GLU A 59 19.18 -16.67 20.20
C GLU A 59 19.31 -15.51 19.18
N GLY A 60 20.54 -15.10 18.88
CA GLY A 60 20.85 -13.97 17.98
C GLY A 60 20.72 -12.59 18.62
N SER A 61 20.41 -12.51 19.92
CA SER A 61 20.21 -11.22 20.59
C SER A 61 21.51 -10.47 20.81
N LYS A 62 21.47 -9.16 20.58
CA LYS A 62 22.54 -8.22 20.90
C LYS A 62 22.65 -8.03 22.41
N VAL A 63 23.76 -8.42 23.02
CA VAL A 63 24.01 -8.27 24.47
C VAL A 63 24.77 -6.99 24.75
N ILE A 64 25.90 -6.79 24.07
CA ILE A 64 26.65 -5.53 24.07
C ILE A 64 26.52 -4.91 22.68
N PRO A 65 26.01 -3.68 22.55
CA PRO A 65 25.67 -3.14 21.26
C PRO A 65 26.91 -2.81 20.42
N GLY A 66 27.08 -3.56 19.32
CA GLY A 66 27.81 -3.09 18.16
C GLY A 66 26.88 -2.19 17.33
N ASN A 67 27.32 -0.97 17.00
CA ASN A 67 26.53 -0.07 16.16
C ASN A 67 26.39 -0.67 14.76
N LEU A 68 25.16 -1.00 14.36
CA LEU A 68 24.84 -1.46 13.00
C LEU A 68 24.41 -0.25 12.16
N SER A 69 25.04 -0.06 11.00
CA SER A 69 24.87 1.12 10.14
C SER A 69 24.66 0.69 8.70
N TYR A 70 23.54 1.13 8.11
CA TYR A 70 23.27 0.97 6.70
C TYR A 70 23.67 2.25 5.95
N ASP A 71 24.54 2.10 4.94
CA ASP A 71 24.97 3.18 4.06
C ASP A 71 24.48 2.90 2.63
N ASN A 72 23.47 3.63 2.20
CA ASN A 72 22.95 3.53 0.83
C ASN A 72 23.71 4.42 -0.17
N ASN A 73 24.65 5.23 0.29
CA ASN A 73 25.48 6.11 -0.53
C ASN A 73 26.95 5.71 -0.42
N PHE A 74 27.22 4.41 -0.53
CA PHE A 74 28.56 3.86 -0.40
C PHE A 74 29.35 4.10 -1.70
N THR A 75 29.93 5.29 -1.82
CA THR A 75 30.62 5.74 -3.04
C THR A 75 31.89 4.93 -3.31
N CYS A 76 32.14 4.64 -4.58
CA CYS A 76 33.34 3.95 -5.00
C CYS A 76 33.95 4.57 -6.26
N VAL A 77 35.24 4.30 -6.45
CA VAL A 77 36.00 4.64 -7.64
C VAL A 77 36.74 3.39 -8.13
N GLN A 78 36.56 3.09 -9.40
CA GLN A 78 37.25 2.01 -10.09
C GLN A 78 38.57 2.54 -10.66
N VAL A 79 39.62 1.75 -10.49
CA VAL A 79 40.97 2.09 -10.93
C VAL A 79 41.49 1.07 -11.94
N GLU A 80 42.47 1.48 -12.74
CA GLU A 80 43.19 0.58 -13.63
C GLU A 80 43.94 -0.49 -12.82
N ASP A 81 44.02 -1.70 -13.36
CA ASP A 81 44.64 -2.84 -12.67
C ASP A 81 46.15 -2.66 -12.41
N ALA A 82 46.81 -1.84 -13.24
CA ALA A 82 48.23 -1.55 -13.14
C ALA A 82 48.50 -0.07 -13.36
N PHE A 83 49.47 0.45 -12.61
CA PHE A 83 49.98 1.80 -12.76
C PHE A 83 51.47 1.73 -13.05
N LEU A 84 51.90 2.38 -14.15
CA LEU A 84 53.29 2.34 -14.65
C LEU A 84 53.86 0.91 -14.80
N GLY A 85 53.00 -0.05 -15.17
CA GLY A 85 53.38 -1.46 -15.35
C GLY A 85 53.42 -2.29 -14.06
N ILE A 86 53.05 -1.69 -12.91
CA ILE A 86 53.01 -2.36 -11.61
C ILE A 86 51.55 -2.62 -11.23
N PRO A 87 51.15 -3.87 -10.95
CA PRO A 87 49.78 -4.18 -10.52
C PRO A 87 49.42 -3.47 -9.21
N VAL A 88 48.29 -2.77 -9.19
CA VAL A 88 47.79 -2.03 -8.02
C VAL A 88 47.46 -2.97 -6.87
N SER A 89 47.05 -4.21 -7.18
CA SER A 89 46.75 -5.28 -6.22
C SER A 89 47.89 -5.62 -5.26
N LEU A 90 49.15 -5.31 -5.60
CA LEU A 90 50.32 -5.60 -4.75
C LEU A 90 50.38 -4.76 -3.47
N TYR A 91 49.69 -3.62 -3.43
CA TYR A 91 49.75 -2.67 -2.32
C TYR A 91 48.40 -2.18 -1.82
N THR A 92 47.29 -2.80 -2.25
CA THR A 92 45.92 -2.47 -1.80
C THR A 92 45.76 -2.52 -0.28
N ASN A 93 46.39 -3.49 0.39
CA ASN A 93 46.30 -3.63 1.86
C ASN A 93 46.79 -2.40 2.63
N GLN A 94 47.69 -1.61 2.05
CA GLN A 94 48.20 -0.38 2.69
C GLN A 94 47.35 0.86 2.38
N LEU A 95 46.47 0.78 1.39
CA LEU A 95 45.65 1.90 0.96
C LEU A 95 44.43 2.13 1.86
N VAL A 96 43.94 1.09 2.55
CA VAL A 96 42.77 1.20 3.43
C VAL A 96 43.04 2.20 4.56
N GLY A 97 42.18 3.20 4.70
CA GLY A 97 42.29 4.27 5.68
C GLY A 97 43.17 5.46 5.25
N LEU A 98 43.85 5.39 4.11
CA LEU A 98 44.59 6.53 3.57
C LEU A 98 43.66 7.56 2.94
N ARG A 99 44.12 8.81 2.94
CA ARG A 99 43.48 9.91 2.20
C ARG A 99 44.12 10.00 0.82
N ILE A 100 43.28 9.98 -0.19
CA ILE A 100 43.68 10.10 -1.59
C ILE A 100 43.20 11.41 -2.20
N THR A 101 43.96 11.93 -3.14
CA THR A 101 43.68 13.19 -3.85
C THR A 101 43.75 12.97 -5.35
N GLY A 102 42.73 13.46 -6.07
CA GLY A 102 42.67 13.44 -7.53
C GLY A 102 43.52 14.56 -8.12
N ALA A 103 44.40 14.22 -9.06
CA ALA A 103 45.36 15.17 -9.63
C ALA A 103 44.69 16.26 -10.48
N ARG A 104 43.54 15.97 -11.10
CA ARG A 104 42.81 16.92 -11.95
C ARG A 104 41.63 17.52 -11.22
N SER A 105 40.84 16.70 -10.53
CA SER A 105 39.64 17.15 -9.80
C SER A 105 39.97 17.93 -8.52
N GLY A 106 41.14 17.68 -7.91
CA GLY A 106 41.50 18.24 -6.60
C GLY A 106 40.64 17.72 -5.44
N VAL A 107 39.74 16.76 -5.70
CA VAL A 107 38.86 16.15 -4.70
C VAL A 107 39.68 15.27 -3.77
N THR A 108 39.35 15.27 -2.48
CA THR A 108 39.98 14.38 -1.50
C THR A 108 38.98 13.39 -0.91
N ALA A 109 39.37 12.13 -0.76
CA ALA A 109 38.56 11.09 -0.16
C ALA A 109 39.38 10.14 0.71
N THR A 110 38.74 9.52 1.69
CA THR A 110 39.37 8.45 2.49
C THR A 110 38.91 7.08 2.01
N ILE A 111 39.85 6.15 1.79
CA ILE A 111 39.53 4.77 1.41
C ILE A 111 38.99 4.01 2.62
N LYS A 112 37.82 3.39 2.47
CA LYS A 112 37.13 2.60 3.51
C LYS A 112 37.28 1.11 3.32
N LYS A 113 37.16 0.63 2.09
CA LYS A 113 37.28 -0.79 1.74
C LYS A 113 37.77 -0.91 0.30
N ILE A 114 38.41 -2.02 -0.02
CA ILE A 114 38.87 -2.33 -1.36
C ILE A 114 38.24 -3.64 -1.78
N LEU A 115 37.80 -3.70 -3.02
CA LEU A 115 37.30 -4.90 -3.67
C LEU A 115 38.30 -5.28 -4.77
N SER A 116 38.74 -6.53 -4.71
CA SER A 116 39.62 -7.13 -5.70
C SER A 116 38.96 -7.15 -7.08
N LYS A 117 39.76 -7.36 -8.12
CA LYS A 117 39.25 -7.50 -9.49
C LYS A 117 38.38 -8.76 -9.61
N GLU A 118 38.80 -9.81 -8.93
CA GLU A 118 38.23 -11.15 -8.97
C GLU A 118 36.84 -11.21 -8.34
N ASP A 119 36.63 -10.41 -7.29
CA ASP A 119 35.34 -10.33 -6.57
C ASP A 119 34.40 -9.24 -7.13
N SER A 120 34.87 -8.47 -8.11
CA SER A 120 34.13 -7.34 -8.69
C SER A 120 33.18 -7.78 -9.81
N ASP A 121 31.91 -7.38 -9.72
CA ASP A 121 30.88 -7.64 -10.74
C ASP A 121 31.25 -7.02 -12.12
N ARG A 122 32.07 -5.96 -12.11
CA ARG A 122 32.56 -5.27 -13.32
C ARG A 122 33.96 -5.71 -13.75
N GLY A 123 34.58 -6.65 -13.04
CA GLY A 123 35.95 -7.11 -13.29
C GLY A 123 37.03 -6.02 -13.19
N ASN A 124 36.87 -5.02 -12.30
CA ASN A 124 37.84 -3.95 -12.09
C ASN A 124 38.17 -3.78 -10.60
N LEU A 125 39.40 -3.40 -10.28
CA LEU A 125 39.77 -3.05 -8.91
C LEU A 125 38.96 -1.83 -8.45
N THR A 126 38.25 -1.96 -7.32
CA THR A 126 37.32 -0.93 -6.85
C THR A 126 37.68 -0.47 -5.44
N LEU A 127 37.89 0.84 -5.28
CA LEU A 127 38.12 1.49 -4.01
C LEU A 127 36.82 2.09 -3.51
N TYR A 128 36.28 1.59 -2.39
CA TYR A 128 35.18 2.24 -1.70
C TYR A 128 35.74 3.38 -0.86
N ILE A 129 35.18 4.57 -1.07
CA ILE A 129 35.73 5.83 -0.58
C ILE A 129 34.64 6.64 0.11
N LYS A 130 35.07 7.53 1.01
CA LYS A 130 34.23 8.59 1.55
C LYS A 130 34.84 9.93 1.18
N TYR A 131 34.15 10.69 0.34
CA TYR A 131 34.57 12.04 -0.03
C TYR A 131 34.62 12.96 1.21
N GLU A 132 35.70 13.73 1.33
CA GLU A 132 35.94 14.65 2.45
C GLU A 132 35.92 16.12 2.03
N LYS A 133 36.42 16.41 0.83
CA LYS A 133 36.52 17.78 0.30
C LYS A 133 36.27 17.78 -1.20
N SER A 134 35.42 18.69 -1.67
CA SER A 134 35.23 19.00 -3.08
C SER A 134 36.49 19.66 -3.67
N GLY A 135 36.56 19.69 -5.00
CA GLY A 135 37.64 20.32 -5.76
C GLY A 135 37.82 21.80 -5.43
N GLU A 136 38.94 22.39 -5.90
CA GLU A 136 39.26 23.80 -5.65
C GLU A 136 38.27 24.78 -6.30
N ASP A 137 37.48 24.30 -7.27
CA ASP A 137 36.41 25.02 -7.94
C ASP A 137 35.11 25.13 -7.11
N PHE A 138 35.03 24.46 -5.95
CA PHE A 138 33.84 24.33 -5.10
C PHE A 138 32.60 23.73 -5.80
N VAL A 139 32.76 23.11 -6.97
CA VAL A 139 31.68 22.54 -7.78
C VAL A 139 31.91 21.05 -8.02
N THR A 140 33.18 20.63 -8.16
CA THR A 140 33.52 19.23 -8.44
C THR A 140 33.48 18.40 -7.17
N GLU A 141 32.51 17.50 -7.07
CA GLU A 141 32.28 16.68 -5.87
C GLU A 141 32.81 15.24 -5.98
N LYS A 142 33.28 14.82 -7.17
CA LYS A 142 33.70 13.44 -7.46
C LYS A 142 35.02 13.41 -8.22
N PHE A 143 35.70 12.27 -8.18
CA PHE A 143 36.84 12.02 -9.04
C PHE A 143 36.42 11.99 -10.52
N ASP A 144 37.28 12.53 -11.39
CA ASP A 144 37.11 12.49 -12.83
C ASP A 144 37.58 11.15 -13.42
N ASP A 145 37.04 10.78 -14.58
CA ASP A 145 37.49 9.61 -15.32
C ASP A 145 38.90 9.80 -15.91
N GLY A 146 39.76 8.80 -15.78
CA GLY A 146 41.14 8.81 -16.31
C GLY A 146 42.10 9.75 -15.58
N GLU A 147 41.77 10.21 -14.38
CA GLU A 147 42.70 10.98 -13.53
C GLU A 147 43.58 10.10 -12.65
N SER A 148 44.77 10.61 -12.31
CA SER A 148 45.68 9.96 -11.37
C SER A 148 45.35 10.28 -9.91
N LEU A 149 45.49 9.30 -9.04
CA LEU A 149 45.25 9.37 -7.60
C LEU A 149 46.57 9.32 -6.85
N SER A 150 46.75 10.24 -5.89
CA SER A 150 47.91 10.30 -5.00
C SER A 150 47.50 10.07 -3.55
N ALA A 151 48.33 9.41 -2.74
CA ALA A 151 48.04 9.10 -1.35
C ALA A 151 48.81 10.03 -0.40
N ASN A 152 48.23 10.40 0.74
CA ASN A 152 48.84 11.32 1.69
C ASN A 152 49.99 10.72 2.54
N LYS A 153 50.30 9.43 2.38
CA LYS A 153 51.34 8.69 3.09
C LYS A 153 52.09 7.79 2.11
N ASP A 154 53.32 7.44 2.49
CA ASP A 154 54.14 6.49 1.75
C ASP A 154 53.46 5.11 1.68
N ILE A 155 53.49 4.49 0.49
CA ILE A 155 52.99 3.14 0.25
C ILE A 155 54.20 2.25 0.01
N VAL A 156 54.43 1.31 0.91
CA VAL A 156 55.57 0.38 0.89
C VAL A 156 55.12 -0.99 0.39
N TYR A 157 55.72 -1.49 -0.67
CA TYR A 157 55.43 -2.85 -1.16
C TYR A 157 56.69 -3.57 -1.60
N GLY A 158 56.94 -4.73 -1.00
CA GLY A 158 58.22 -5.41 -1.12
C GLY A 158 59.36 -4.49 -0.66
N ALA A 159 60.31 -4.22 -1.57
CA ALA A 159 61.43 -3.31 -1.35
C ALA A 159 61.24 -1.91 -1.97
N SER A 160 60.08 -1.64 -2.58
CA SER A 160 59.78 -0.37 -3.25
C SER A 160 58.88 0.51 -2.38
N VAL A 161 59.00 1.83 -2.55
CA VAL A 161 58.18 2.83 -1.85
C VAL A 161 57.65 3.81 -2.88
N ILE A 162 56.34 4.02 -2.91
CA ILE A 162 55.71 5.18 -3.57
C ILE A 162 55.60 6.26 -2.50
N SER A 163 56.22 7.41 -2.73
CA SER A 163 56.31 8.47 -1.72
C SER A 163 54.94 9.14 -1.53
N ALA A 164 54.71 9.72 -0.36
CA ALA A 164 53.52 10.52 -0.11
C ALA A 164 53.34 11.62 -1.18
N ASN A 165 52.11 11.75 -1.66
CA ASN A 165 51.65 12.65 -2.73
C ASN A 165 52.15 12.30 -4.13
N GLU A 166 52.85 11.17 -4.32
CA GLU A 166 53.08 10.63 -5.65
C GLU A 166 51.85 9.85 -6.14
N PRO A 167 51.54 9.90 -7.46
CA PRO A 167 50.51 9.07 -8.05
C PRO A 167 50.77 7.58 -7.85
N PHE A 168 49.76 6.84 -7.42
CA PHE A 168 49.84 5.38 -7.26
C PHE A 168 48.89 4.63 -8.20
N ALA A 169 47.80 5.24 -8.65
CA ALA A 169 46.82 4.60 -9.52
C ALA A 169 46.15 5.61 -10.45
N ASN A 170 45.61 5.14 -11.57
CA ASN A 170 44.69 5.91 -12.41
C ASN A 170 43.28 5.40 -12.23
N THR A 171 42.31 6.30 -12.23
CA THR A 171 40.90 5.96 -12.39
C THR A 171 40.64 5.45 -13.82
N LEU A 172 39.57 4.66 -14.02
CA LEU A 172 39.21 4.19 -15.35
C LEU A 172 38.92 5.36 -16.30
N ALA A 173 39.26 5.19 -17.59
CA ALA A 173 39.07 6.22 -18.61
C ALA A 173 37.60 6.65 -18.83
N PHE A 174 36.63 5.81 -18.44
CA PHE A 174 35.19 6.10 -18.51
C PHE A 174 34.43 5.42 -17.38
N GLY A 175 33.52 6.14 -16.73
CA GLY A 175 32.62 5.60 -15.70
C GLY A 175 33.34 5.07 -14.47
N ALA A 176 34.41 5.72 -14.04
CA ALA A 176 35.23 5.29 -12.91
C ALA A 176 34.44 5.33 -11.60
N THR A 177 33.60 6.34 -11.41
CA THR A 177 32.85 6.52 -10.16
C THR A 177 31.47 5.85 -10.19
N ALA A 178 31.06 5.27 -9.06
CA ALA A 178 29.73 4.73 -8.87
C ALA A 178 29.28 4.83 -7.41
N THR A 179 28.03 4.47 -7.15
CA THR A 179 27.47 4.44 -5.80
C THR A 179 26.88 3.07 -5.54
N GLY A 180 27.47 2.37 -4.58
CA GLY A 180 26.99 1.10 -4.07
C GLY A 180 26.21 1.30 -2.77
N SER A 181 25.98 0.18 -2.10
CA SER A 181 25.36 0.14 -0.78
C SER A 181 26.09 -0.87 0.10
N ALA A 182 26.20 -0.56 1.39
CA ALA A 182 26.89 -1.40 2.35
C ALA A 182 26.18 -1.40 3.70
N MET A 183 26.42 -2.47 4.45
CA MET A 183 26.02 -2.61 5.84
C MET A 183 27.29 -2.80 6.67
N SER A 184 27.47 -1.97 7.69
CA SER A 184 28.61 -2.03 8.60
C SER A 184 28.14 -2.37 9.99
N ILE A 185 28.94 -3.14 10.72
CA ILE A 185 28.75 -3.43 12.13
C ILE A 185 29.99 -3.04 12.92
N GLY A 186 29.79 -2.43 14.08
CA GLY A 186 30.82 -2.21 15.07
C GLY A 186 31.05 -3.45 15.96
N GLU A 187 32.17 -3.46 16.67
CA GLU A 187 32.46 -4.51 17.63
C GLU A 187 31.36 -4.61 18.71
N GLY A 188 30.93 -5.83 19.03
CA GLY A 188 29.87 -6.09 20.00
C GLY A 188 29.84 -7.54 20.46
N VAL A 189 28.95 -7.84 21.41
CA VAL A 189 28.76 -9.21 21.92
C VAL A 189 27.32 -9.63 21.69
N TYR A 190 27.13 -10.80 21.11
CA TYR A 190 25.84 -11.38 20.77
C TYR A 190 25.65 -12.72 21.47
N PHE A 191 24.41 -13.04 21.84
CA PHE A 191 24.07 -14.33 22.41
C PHE A 191 23.78 -15.31 21.27
N ILE A 192 24.74 -16.19 20.98
CA ILE A 192 24.72 -17.09 19.83
C ILE A 192 25.12 -18.50 20.29
N ARG A 193 24.30 -19.49 19.94
CA ARG A 193 24.42 -20.92 20.23
C ARG A 193 24.71 -21.19 21.71
N GLY A 194 24.05 -20.45 22.59
CA GLY A 194 24.23 -20.59 24.03
C GLY A 194 25.50 -19.95 24.60
N THR A 195 26.26 -19.22 23.78
CA THR A 195 27.49 -18.51 24.17
C THR A 195 27.35 -17.00 23.98
N PHE A 196 28.19 -16.24 24.68
CA PHE A 196 28.34 -14.81 24.47
C PHE A 196 29.50 -14.60 23.49
N ALA A 197 29.19 -14.59 22.20
CA ALA A 197 30.17 -14.54 21.14
C ALA A 197 30.46 -13.08 20.72
N GLN A 198 31.75 -12.76 20.57
CA GLN A 198 32.20 -11.45 20.14
C GLN A 198 32.14 -11.37 18.62
N VAL A 199 31.54 -10.29 18.13
CA VAL A 199 31.51 -9.95 16.70
C VAL A 199 32.47 -8.79 16.48
N GLN A 200 33.42 -8.97 15.56
CA GLN A 200 34.36 -7.91 15.20
C GLN A 200 33.71 -6.89 14.26
N SER A 201 34.32 -5.71 14.15
CA SER A 201 33.85 -4.71 13.20
C SER A 201 34.01 -5.19 11.76
N GLU A 202 32.93 -5.20 11.00
CA GLU A 202 32.93 -5.67 9.62
C GLU A 202 32.07 -4.76 8.74
N THR A 203 32.39 -4.67 7.45
CA THR A 203 31.54 -4.00 6.45
C THR A 203 31.25 -4.94 5.28
N LEU A 204 29.98 -5.28 5.11
CA LEU A 204 29.47 -6.08 4.01
C LEU A 204 28.94 -5.19 2.90
N VAL A 205 29.40 -5.41 1.67
CA VAL A 205 28.87 -4.72 0.49
C VAL A 205 27.60 -5.44 0.01
N LEU A 206 26.48 -4.71 -0.06
CA LEU A 206 25.20 -5.25 -0.51
C LEU A 206 25.11 -5.25 -2.04
N ASN A 207 25.24 -4.07 -2.65
CA ASN A 207 25.38 -3.91 -4.09
C ASN A 207 26.64 -3.11 -4.38
N GLN A 208 27.44 -3.58 -5.33
CA GLN A 208 28.75 -2.98 -5.59
C GLN A 208 28.66 -1.61 -6.28
N TYR A 209 27.71 -1.49 -7.23
CA TYR A 209 27.59 -0.31 -8.10
C TYR A 209 26.13 0.18 -8.25
N ASN A 210 25.25 -0.18 -7.30
CA ASN A 210 23.85 0.25 -7.25
C ASN A 210 23.41 0.52 -5.79
N ASN A 211 22.52 1.49 -5.60
CA ASN A 211 21.92 1.90 -4.33
C ASN A 211 20.46 1.42 -4.12
N THR A 212 19.99 0.44 -4.89
CA THR A 212 18.69 -0.21 -4.67
C THR A 212 18.82 -1.70 -4.25
N PRO A 213 19.54 -2.04 -3.16
CA PRO A 213 19.65 -3.41 -2.68
C PRO A 213 18.32 -3.96 -2.14
N SER A 214 18.14 -5.28 -2.27
CA SER A 214 16.99 -6.03 -1.75
C SER A 214 17.48 -7.36 -1.17
N TYR A 215 17.86 -7.36 0.11
CA TYR A 215 18.48 -8.51 0.78
C TYR A 215 18.06 -8.63 2.24
N ARG A 216 18.09 -9.88 2.75
CA ARG A 216 18.15 -10.21 4.17
C ARG A 216 19.61 -10.15 4.60
N ILE A 217 19.90 -9.46 5.69
CA ILE A 217 21.26 -9.27 6.19
C ILE A 217 21.32 -9.85 7.59
N GLY A 218 22.35 -10.63 7.86
CA GLY A 218 22.46 -11.42 9.07
C GLY A 218 23.88 -11.82 9.39
N PHE A 219 24.02 -12.54 10.48
CA PHE A 219 25.25 -13.23 10.82
C PHE A 219 25.24 -14.62 10.23
N ASP A 220 26.34 -14.99 9.58
CA ASP A 220 26.68 -16.38 9.34
C ASP A 220 27.54 -16.87 10.50
N VAL A 221 27.10 -17.95 11.14
CA VAL A 221 27.72 -18.52 12.34
C VAL A 221 28.35 -19.86 11.96
N GLN A 222 29.67 -19.89 11.98
CA GLN A 222 30.47 -21.09 11.71
C GLN A 222 31.17 -21.53 12.99
N GLU A 223 31.15 -22.84 13.25
CA GLU A 223 31.86 -23.48 14.35
C GLU A 223 33.00 -24.30 13.76
N ASP A 224 34.23 -23.95 14.12
CA ASP A 224 35.44 -24.59 13.61
C ASP A 224 36.29 -25.12 14.78
N PHE A 225 37.07 -26.16 14.51
CA PHE A 225 38.14 -26.59 15.41
C PHE A 225 39.46 -26.01 14.90
N ILE A 226 40.16 -25.27 15.76
CA ILE A 226 41.52 -24.83 15.49
C ILE A 226 42.48 -25.71 16.27
N SER A 227 43.36 -26.37 15.53
CA SER A 227 44.47 -27.16 16.07
C SER A 227 45.76 -26.34 16.20
N ALA A 228 46.70 -26.83 16.99
CA ALA A 228 48.02 -26.21 17.12
C ALA A 228 48.86 -26.23 15.83
N ASP A 229 48.50 -27.09 14.87
CA ASP A 229 49.11 -27.13 13.53
C ASP A 229 48.67 -25.94 12.67
N GLU A 230 47.44 -25.45 12.88
CA GLU A 230 46.87 -24.31 12.15
C GLU A 230 47.24 -22.97 12.80
N ASP A 231 47.23 -22.92 14.14
CA ASP A 231 47.61 -21.74 14.91
C ASP A 231 48.76 -22.05 15.88
N THR A 232 49.96 -21.59 15.50
CA THR A 232 51.18 -21.75 16.29
C THR A 232 51.14 -21.07 17.67
N SER A 233 50.20 -20.14 17.91
CA SER A 233 50.00 -19.51 19.22
C SER A 233 49.39 -20.44 20.27
N LEU A 234 48.83 -21.57 19.82
CA LEU A 234 48.32 -22.62 20.70
C LEU A 234 49.42 -23.55 21.22
N ASN A 235 50.65 -23.43 20.73
CA ASN A 235 51.80 -24.15 21.27
C ASN A 235 52.14 -23.67 22.69
N ASP A 236 52.70 -24.57 23.49
CA ASP A 236 53.11 -24.20 24.84
C ASP A 236 54.23 -23.14 24.82
N ASN A 237 54.15 -22.18 25.73
CA ASN A 237 55.10 -21.08 25.83
C ASN A 237 56.22 -21.49 26.79
N ALA A 238 57.42 -21.76 26.27
CA ALA A 238 58.59 -22.06 27.09
C ALA A 238 59.57 -20.87 27.08
N SER A 239 59.84 -20.30 28.26
CA SER A 239 60.85 -19.25 28.47
C SER A 239 60.78 -18.04 27.51
N GLY A 240 59.55 -17.61 27.16
CA GLY A 240 59.31 -16.43 26.31
C GLY A 240 59.28 -16.69 24.80
N PHE A 241 59.41 -17.94 24.35
CA PHE A 241 59.27 -18.35 22.95
C PHE A 241 58.27 -19.50 22.83
N THR A 242 57.59 -19.60 21.69
CA THR A 242 56.64 -20.68 21.37
C THR A 242 57.40 -21.98 21.14
N ASN A 243 57.06 -23.04 21.88
CA ASN A 243 57.70 -24.34 21.72
C ASN A 243 56.97 -25.18 20.67
N PHE A 244 57.48 -25.17 19.43
CA PHE A 244 56.93 -25.94 18.30
C PHE A 244 56.87 -27.47 18.52
N ALA A 245 57.56 -28.01 19.55
CA ALA A 245 57.55 -29.44 19.86
C ALA A 245 56.49 -29.84 20.91
N ALA A 246 55.70 -28.88 21.42
CA ALA A 246 54.66 -29.12 22.41
C ALA A 246 53.34 -28.46 21.95
N PRO A 247 52.58 -29.12 21.06
CA PRO A 247 51.26 -28.64 20.66
C PRO A 247 50.33 -28.58 21.88
N GLY A 248 49.65 -27.45 22.04
CA GLY A 248 48.63 -27.30 23.08
C GLY A 248 47.29 -27.91 22.67
N ALA A 249 46.27 -27.66 23.48
CA ALA A 249 44.92 -28.18 23.24
C ALA A 249 44.19 -27.38 22.16
N ASP A 250 43.45 -28.10 21.31
CA ASP A 250 42.58 -27.53 20.28
C ASP A 250 41.54 -26.57 20.87
N ARG A 251 41.05 -25.65 20.03
CA ARG A 251 40.01 -24.66 20.39
C ARG A 251 38.78 -24.86 19.54
N LEU A 252 37.60 -24.84 20.18
CA LEU A 252 36.35 -24.59 19.47
C LEU A 252 36.23 -23.09 19.23
N GLN A 253 36.26 -22.68 17.97
CA GLN A 253 36.09 -21.29 17.57
C GLN A 253 34.69 -21.09 16.99
N ILE A 254 34.02 -20.01 17.42
CA ILE A 254 32.79 -19.55 16.79
C ILE A 254 33.15 -18.32 15.95
N ASN A 255 33.18 -18.50 14.65
CA ASN A 255 33.41 -17.43 13.69
C ASN A 255 32.07 -16.83 13.26
N ILE A 256 31.95 -15.52 13.44
CA ILE A 256 30.75 -14.76 13.09
C ILE A 256 31.13 -13.70 12.07
N SER A 257 30.49 -13.75 10.92
CA SER A 257 30.68 -12.77 9.85
C SER A 257 29.34 -12.28 9.31
N LEU A 258 29.34 -11.08 8.72
CA LEU A 258 28.16 -10.54 8.06
C LEU A 258 27.92 -11.24 6.73
N MET A 259 26.70 -11.74 6.53
CA MET A 259 26.25 -12.36 5.29
C MET A 259 24.97 -11.69 4.78
N LYS A 260 24.80 -11.68 3.45
CA LYS A 260 23.55 -11.30 2.79
C LYS A 260 22.93 -12.50 2.10
N LYS A 261 21.60 -12.58 2.13
CA LYS A 261 20.78 -13.55 1.41
C LYS A 261 19.69 -12.85 0.62
N ASN A 262 19.22 -13.50 -0.44
CA ASN A 262 18.07 -13.02 -1.19
C ASN A 262 16.81 -13.02 -0.31
N LEU A 263 15.83 -12.18 -0.63
CA LEU A 263 14.60 -12.05 0.16
C LEU A 263 13.79 -13.36 0.24
N ASP A 264 13.89 -14.20 -0.80
CA ASP A 264 13.15 -15.46 -0.93
C ASP A 264 13.94 -16.69 -0.43
N ASP A 265 15.19 -16.52 -0.02
CA ASP A 265 16.00 -17.62 0.53
C ASP A 265 15.59 -17.86 1.98
N THR A 266 15.13 -19.08 2.28
CA THR A 266 14.64 -19.52 3.59
C THR A 266 15.58 -20.48 4.30
N ASN A 267 16.76 -20.77 3.73
CA ASN A 267 17.73 -21.65 4.38
C ASN A 267 18.46 -20.91 5.51
N ASP A 268 17.91 -20.95 6.72
CA ASP A 268 18.41 -20.16 7.85
C ASP A 268 19.25 -20.97 8.87
N GLN A 269 19.77 -22.16 8.52
CA GLN A 269 20.39 -23.08 9.48
C GLN A 269 21.56 -22.46 10.29
N ASN A 270 22.44 -21.70 9.63
CA ASN A 270 23.55 -20.98 10.27
C ASN A 270 23.38 -19.46 10.20
N PHE A 271 22.19 -18.97 9.82
CA PHE A 271 21.99 -17.57 9.48
C PHE A 271 21.01 -16.88 10.44
N ILE A 272 21.49 -15.86 11.12
CA ILE A 272 20.70 -15.05 12.06
C ILE A 272 20.41 -13.69 11.41
N GLU A 273 19.17 -13.46 10.99
CA GLU A 273 18.77 -12.18 10.38
C GLU A 273 18.78 -11.03 11.41
N ILE A 274 19.52 -9.96 11.10
CA ILE A 274 19.61 -8.74 11.95
C ILE A 274 18.98 -7.52 11.29
N ALA A 275 18.92 -7.50 9.96
CA ALA A 275 18.35 -6.40 9.19
C ALA A 275 17.79 -6.88 7.84
N ARG A 276 16.82 -6.13 7.32
CA ARG A 276 16.25 -6.37 5.99
C ARG A 276 16.19 -5.07 5.21
N VAL A 277 16.67 -5.10 3.98
CA VAL A 277 16.64 -3.97 3.05
C VAL A 277 15.84 -4.37 1.82
N GLN A 278 14.94 -3.51 1.35
CA GLN A 278 14.14 -3.72 0.14
C GLN A 278 14.08 -2.42 -0.66
N GLY A 279 14.52 -2.48 -1.92
CA GLY A 279 14.53 -1.32 -2.81
C GLY A 279 15.42 -0.17 -2.35
N GLY A 280 16.48 -0.46 -1.58
CA GLY A 280 17.35 0.56 -0.97
C GLY A 280 16.79 1.22 0.30
N GLU A 281 15.62 0.79 0.78
CA GLU A 281 15.07 1.21 2.06
C GLU A 281 15.22 0.11 3.11
N LEU A 282 15.72 0.48 4.29
CA LEU A 282 15.82 -0.40 5.44
C LEU A 282 14.41 -0.65 6.02
N GLN A 283 13.91 -1.88 5.89
CA GLN A 283 12.56 -2.26 6.29
C GLN A 283 12.48 -2.69 7.75
N THR A 284 13.45 -3.51 8.18
CA THR A 284 13.49 -4.06 9.54
C THR A 284 14.87 -3.84 10.13
N PHE A 285 14.89 -3.34 11.36
CA PHE A 285 16.09 -3.22 12.16
C PHE A 285 15.81 -3.84 13.53
N VAL A 286 16.50 -4.92 13.88
CA VAL A 286 16.41 -5.50 15.22
C VAL A 286 17.19 -4.60 16.18
N LYS A 287 16.55 -3.49 16.56
CA LYS A 287 17.15 -2.43 17.39
C LYS A 287 17.31 -2.88 18.83
N GLU A 288 16.31 -3.62 19.30
CA GLU A 288 16.16 -4.06 20.68
C GLU A 288 16.67 -5.48 20.87
N THR A 289 17.41 -5.66 21.95
CA THR A 289 17.77 -6.97 22.48
C THR A 289 16.50 -7.78 22.74
N GLN A 290 16.37 -8.93 22.11
CA GLN A 290 15.21 -9.78 22.32
C GLN A 290 15.37 -10.52 23.64
N TYR A 291 14.72 -10.01 24.68
CA TYR A 291 14.66 -10.73 25.95
C TYR A 291 13.74 -11.96 25.80
N ASN A 292 14.06 -13.03 26.54
CA ASN A 292 13.23 -14.23 26.57
C ASN A 292 12.10 -14.07 27.60
N LEU A 293 12.08 -14.87 28.68
CA LEU A 293 11.00 -14.85 29.67
C LEU A 293 10.81 -13.50 30.36
N ILE A 294 11.90 -12.73 30.52
CA ILE A 294 11.83 -11.39 31.11
C ILE A 294 10.98 -10.45 30.25
N ASN A 295 11.05 -10.57 28.92
CA ASN A 295 10.23 -9.75 28.04
C ASN A 295 8.74 -9.99 28.31
N ASP A 296 8.34 -11.25 28.49
CA ASP A 296 6.95 -11.60 28.75
C ASP A 296 6.48 -11.02 30.09
N THR A 297 7.34 -11.03 31.12
CA THR A 297 7.01 -10.41 32.41
C THR A 297 6.91 -8.89 32.32
N LEU A 298 7.75 -8.23 31.54
CA LEU A 298 7.71 -6.78 31.32
C LEU A 298 6.52 -6.38 30.46
N ALA A 299 6.21 -7.17 29.43
CA ALA A 299 5.03 -7.00 28.60
C ALA A 299 3.75 -7.14 29.43
N ALA A 300 3.64 -8.18 30.25
CA ALA A 300 2.50 -8.36 31.16
C ALA A 300 2.32 -7.14 32.09
N ARG A 301 3.41 -6.67 32.73
CA ARG A 301 3.36 -5.46 33.57
C ARG A 301 2.91 -4.22 32.80
N THR A 302 3.45 -4.02 31.60
CA THR A 302 3.10 -2.87 30.74
C THR A 302 1.63 -2.92 30.32
N TYR A 303 1.12 -4.11 30.01
CA TYR A 303 -0.28 -4.30 29.65
C TYR A 303 -1.22 -4.10 30.85
N ASP A 304 -0.86 -4.62 32.03
CA ASP A 304 -1.65 -4.42 33.25
C ASP A 304 -1.69 -2.94 33.66
N GLU A 305 -0.61 -2.19 33.42
CA GLU A 305 -0.51 -0.77 33.75
C GLU A 305 -1.25 0.13 32.75
N SER A 306 -1.11 -0.12 31.44
CA SER A 306 -1.51 0.83 30.38
C SER A 306 -2.35 0.23 29.25
N GLY A 307 -2.58 -1.08 29.22
CA GLY A 307 -3.29 -1.76 28.14
C GLY A 307 -2.58 -1.67 26.79
N ASP A 308 -3.35 -1.52 25.72
CA ASP A 308 -2.85 -1.31 24.36
C ASP A 308 -2.81 0.18 24.01
N TYR A 309 -1.65 0.69 23.60
CA TYR A 309 -1.48 2.12 23.30
C TYR A 309 -0.45 2.40 22.21
N TYR A 310 -0.58 3.57 21.57
CA TYR A 310 0.39 4.09 20.60
C TYR A 310 1.34 5.07 21.30
N VAL A 311 2.65 4.92 21.05
CA VAL A 311 3.65 5.94 21.39
C VAL A 311 3.81 6.91 20.23
N ARG A 312 3.90 6.36 19.00
CA ARG A 312 3.85 7.12 17.76
C ARG A 312 2.76 6.50 16.89
N PRO A 313 1.65 7.21 16.62
CA PRO A 313 0.52 6.65 15.90
C PRO A 313 0.93 6.23 14.48
N PHE A 314 0.34 5.15 13.99
CA PHE A 314 0.46 4.75 12.60
C PHE A 314 -0.64 5.45 11.80
N GLU A 315 -0.25 6.29 10.84
CA GLU A 315 -1.17 6.86 9.89
C GLU A 315 -1.51 5.81 8.83
N VAL A 316 -2.80 5.62 8.57
CA VAL A 316 -3.30 4.62 7.64
C VAL A 316 -3.99 5.32 6.49
N PHE A 317 -3.49 5.09 5.28
CA PHE A 317 -4.07 5.63 4.04
C PHE A 317 -4.54 4.47 3.16
N ALA A 318 -5.83 4.49 2.79
CA ALA A 318 -6.34 3.58 1.77
C ALA A 318 -5.94 4.10 0.40
N LYS A 319 -5.30 3.26 -0.41
CA LYS A 319 -4.93 3.54 -1.80
C LYS A 319 -5.41 2.44 -2.72
N GLU A 320 -5.57 2.78 -3.98
CA GLU A 320 -5.86 1.81 -5.03
C GLU A 320 -4.66 0.87 -5.24
N SER A 321 -4.92 -0.43 -5.40
CA SER A 321 -3.85 -1.41 -5.66
C SER A 321 -3.30 -1.23 -7.07
N LEU A 322 -4.18 -1.33 -8.07
CA LEU A 322 -3.86 -1.16 -9.47
C LEU A 322 -3.82 0.32 -9.84
N ASN A 323 -2.73 0.78 -10.44
CA ASN A 323 -2.65 2.08 -11.10
C ASN A 323 -3.10 1.95 -12.55
N ASP A 324 -4.30 2.45 -12.86
CA ASP A 324 -4.87 2.42 -14.21
C ASP A 324 -4.36 3.57 -15.11
N GLN A 325 -3.56 4.48 -14.55
CA GLN A 325 -3.08 5.71 -15.20
C GLN A 325 -4.21 6.70 -15.58
N ILE A 326 -5.44 6.48 -15.12
CA ILE A 326 -6.64 7.32 -15.35
C ILE A 326 -7.00 8.05 -14.04
N GLY A 327 -5.99 8.49 -13.28
CA GLY A 327 -6.19 9.34 -12.11
C GLY A 327 -6.60 8.64 -10.82
N ASN A 328 -6.65 7.30 -10.79
CA ASN A 328 -6.94 6.53 -9.58
C ASN A 328 -5.79 6.54 -8.54
N LYS A 329 -4.60 7.05 -8.93
CA LYS A 329 -3.37 7.14 -8.11
C LYS A 329 -3.00 5.82 -7.41
N GLY A 330 -3.20 4.69 -8.11
CA GLY A 330 -2.82 3.38 -7.60
C GLY A 330 -1.32 3.24 -7.34
N ILE A 331 -0.95 2.32 -6.45
CA ILE A 331 0.45 2.13 -6.05
C ILE A 331 1.23 1.29 -7.07
N TYR A 332 0.64 0.21 -7.57
CA TYR A 332 1.34 -0.78 -8.39
C TYR A 332 0.83 -0.77 -9.83
N THR A 333 1.72 -0.93 -10.81
CA THR A 333 1.31 -1.16 -12.21
C THR A 333 0.84 -2.60 -12.41
N SER A 334 0.11 -2.88 -13.49
CA SER A 334 -0.35 -4.24 -13.82
C SER A 334 0.76 -5.27 -14.02
N GLU A 335 1.99 -4.81 -14.27
CA GLU A 335 3.18 -5.65 -14.45
C GLU A 335 3.92 -5.93 -13.13
N GLN A 336 3.63 -5.16 -12.08
CA GLN A 336 4.24 -5.31 -10.76
C GLN A 336 3.40 -6.25 -9.89
N LYS A 337 4.07 -6.94 -8.97
CA LYS A 337 3.39 -7.64 -7.88
C LYS A 337 3.30 -6.73 -6.65
N THR A 338 2.27 -6.89 -5.85
CA THR A 338 2.18 -6.21 -4.55
C THR A 338 3.26 -6.71 -3.59
N ASN A 339 3.45 -6.02 -2.46
CA ASN A 339 4.37 -6.46 -1.41
C ASN A 339 4.02 -7.85 -0.84
N GLN A 340 2.78 -8.32 -1.02
CA GLN A 340 2.32 -9.65 -0.60
C GLN A 340 2.30 -10.66 -1.75
N GLY A 341 2.82 -10.30 -2.93
CA GLY A 341 2.94 -11.18 -4.09
C GLY A 341 1.66 -11.33 -4.92
N ASN A 342 0.61 -10.55 -4.62
CA ASN A 342 -0.64 -10.57 -5.37
C ASN A 342 -0.52 -9.80 -6.68
N ILE A 343 -1.39 -10.12 -7.64
CA ILE A 343 -1.54 -9.35 -8.88
C ILE A 343 -2.46 -8.16 -8.58
N PRO A 344 -2.00 -6.91 -8.78
CA PRO A 344 -2.84 -5.72 -8.58
C PRO A 344 -4.10 -5.79 -9.44
N SER A 345 -5.26 -5.58 -8.83
CA SER A 345 -6.56 -5.59 -9.52
C SER A 345 -7.47 -4.49 -8.97
N ASP A 346 -8.53 -4.16 -9.71
CA ASP A 346 -9.53 -3.19 -9.27
C ASP A 346 -10.34 -3.68 -8.04
N ASP A 347 -10.36 -4.98 -7.78
CA ASP A 347 -11.02 -5.54 -6.59
C ASP A 347 -10.14 -5.44 -5.33
N LEU A 348 -8.88 -5.06 -5.46
CA LEU A 348 -7.93 -4.93 -4.35
C LEU A 348 -7.68 -3.46 -4.02
N MET A 349 -7.69 -3.15 -2.73
CA MET A 349 -7.15 -1.90 -2.19
C MET A 349 -5.91 -2.21 -1.34
N VAL A 350 -5.02 -1.23 -1.22
CA VAL A 350 -3.79 -1.35 -0.44
C VAL A 350 -3.84 -0.35 0.70
N MET A 351 -3.69 -0.86 1.92
CA MET A 351 -3.57 -0.06 3.13
C MET A 351 -2.11 0.32 3.32
N GLN A 352 -1.78 1.58 3.07
CA GLN A 352 -0.48 2.16 3.35
C GLN A 352 -0.41 2.55 4.83
N ILE A 353 0.47 1.92 5.59
CA ILE A 353 0.67 2.15 7.02
C ILE A 353 2.02 2.85 7.20
N SER A 354 2.01 4.06 7.77
CA SER A 354 3.22 4.84 8.06
C SER A 354 4.13 4.14 9.07
N PRO A 355 5.39 4.58 9.22
CA PRO A 355 6.20 4.26 10.39
C PRO A 355 5.51 4.68 11.69
N GLY A 356 5.76 3.97 12.78
CA GLY A 356 5.12 4.22 14.08
C GLY A 356 5.61 3.27 15.17
N LYS A 357 5.14 3.45 16.40
CA LYS A 357 5.48 2.61 17.55
C LYS A 357 4.26 2.44 18.45
N ALA A 358 3.92 1.20 18.78
CA ALA A 358 2.84 0.86 19.69
C ALA A 358 3.25 -0.24 20.66
N TYR A 359 2.45 -0.39 21.72
CA TYR A 359 2.49 -1.52 22.62
C TYR A 359 1.17 -2.26 22.48
N VAL A 360 1.23 -3.53 22.09
CA VAL A 360 0.06 -4.41 21.95
C VAL A 360 0.28 -5.62 22.84
N LYS A 361 -0.62 -5.86 23.79
CA LYS A 361 -0.46 -6.82 24.89
C LYS A 361 0.85 -6.60 25.66
N GLY A 362 1.27 -5.33 25.76
CA GLY A 362 2.52 -4.92 26.37
C GLY A 362 3.79 -5.22 25.56
N TYR A 363 3.69 -5.87 24.39
CA TYR A 363 4.83 -6.06 23.50
C TYR A 363 5.03 -4.83 22.63
N ALA A 364 6.26 -4.32 22.59
CA ALA A 364 6.63 -3.22 21.72
C ALA A 364 6.65 -3.65 20.24
N ILE A 365 5.93 -2.93 19.40
CA ILE A 365 5.91 -3.08 17.95
C ILE A 365 6.32 -1.75 17.34
N GLU A 366 7.43 -1.73 16.61
CA GLU A 366 7.95 -0.56 15.92
C GLU A 366 8.13 -0.84 14.44
N LYS A 367 7.66 0.08 13.61
CA LYS A 367 7.85 0.05 12.17
C LYS A 367 8.65 1.28 11.75
N ILE A 368 9.77 1.06 11.06
CA ILE A 368 10.68 2.13 10.63
C ILE A 368 10.39 2.62 9.22
N SER A 369 9.77 1.78 8.39
CA SER A 369 9.40 2.08 7.01
C SER A 369 7.89 2.06 6.81
N THR A 370 7.43 2.67 5.73
CA THR A 370 6.05 2.50 5.28
C THR A 370 5.87 1.05 4.84
N GLY A 371 4.74 0.42 5.16
CA GLY A 371 4.42 -0.86 4.55
C GLY A 371 2.99 -0.93 4.05
N PHE A 372 2.78 -1.91 3.20
CA PHE A 372 1.58 -2.05 2.38
C PHE A 372 0.91 -3.38 2.71
N ILE A 373 -0.39 -3.34 2.98
CA ILE A 373 -1.22 -4.53 3.22
C ILE A 373 -2.34 -4.55 2.20
N ASP A 374 -2.49 -5.65 1.47
CA ASP A 374 -3.55 -5.82 0.49
C ASP A 374 -4.85 -6.23 1.20
N VAL A 375 -5.95 -5.59 0.84
CA VAL A 375 -7.28 -5.86 1.39
C VAL A 375 -8.29 -5.93 0.24
N PRO A 376 -9.14 -6.97 0.17
CA PRO A 376 -10.21 -7.02 -0.82
C PRO A 376 -11.25 -5.92 -0.56
N LYS A 377 -11.66 -5.21 -1.62
CA LYS A 377 -12.69 -4.18 -1.52
C LYS A 377 -14.04 -4.82 -1.15
N PRO A 378 -14.83 -4.20 -0.24
CA PRO A 378 -16.15 -4.70 0.11
C PRO A 378 -17.14 -4.40 -1.03
N ARG A 379 -17.19 -5.28 -2.04
CA ARG A 379 -18.12 -5.21 -3.18
C ARG A 379 -19.29 -6.19 -3.07
N SER A 380 -19.43 -6.88 -1.93
CA SER A 380 -20.52 -7.82 -1.68
C SER A 380 -21.85 -7.09 -1.52
N THR A 381 -22.75 -7.26 -2.48
CA THR A 381 -24.13 -6.76 -2.38
C THR A 381 -25.01 -7.80 -1.70
N LYS A 382 -25.89 -7.34 -0.80
CA LYS A 382 -26.96 -8.17 -0.24
C LYS A 382 -28.26 -7.84 -0.97
N THR A 383 -28.79 -8.79 -1.73
CA THR A 383 -30.11 -8.67 -2.34
C THR A 383 -31.18 -8.78 -1.25
N VAL A 384 -32.08 -7.80 -1.20
CA VAL A 384 -33.31 -7.88 -0.38
C VAL A 384 -34.47 -8.09 -1.34
N GLU A 385 -35.01 -9.30 -1.36
CA GLU A 385 -36.20 -9.63 -2.14
C GLU A 385 -37.47 -9.38 -1.32
N GLN A 386 -38.55 -8.97 -1.98
CA GLN A 386 -39.88 -8.76 -1.36
C GLN A 386 -39.98 -7.60 -0.35
N GLU A 387 -39.22 -6.52 -0.53
CA GLU A 387 -39.49 -5.29 0.21
C GLU A 387 -40.85 -4.70 -0.24
N ALA A 388 -41.81 -4.67 0.68
CA ALA A 388 -43.16 -4.20 0.40
C ALA A 388 -43.16 -2.67 0.26
N VAL A 389 -43.15 -2.18 -0.98
CA VAL A 389 -43.38 -0.76 -1.26
C VAL A 389 -44.85 -0.45 -1.02
N SER A 390 -45.15 0.32 0.03
CA SER A 390 -46.50 0.77 0.32
C SER A 390 -46.92 1.87 -0.68
N TYR A 391 -47.86 1.55 -1.57
CA TYR A 391 -48.46 2.50 -2.51
C TYR A 391 -49.84 2.92 -2.02
N THR A 392 -50.08 4.24 -1.93
CA THR A 392 -51.40 4.81 -1.59
C THR A 392 -51.95 5.53 -2.81
N THR A 393 -53.00 4.98 -3.43
CA THR A 393 -53.79 5.71 -4.43
C THR A 393 -54.64 6.75 -3.70
N GLY A 394 -54.72 7.98 -4.21
CA GLY A 394 -55.52 9.06 -3.60
C GLY A 394 -57.04 8.75 -3.52
N ASP A 395 -57.80 9.71 -3.01
CA ASP A 395 -59.24 9.55 -2.75
C ASP A 395 -60.04 9.15 -4.00
N PRO A 396 -61.05 8.27 -3.85
CA PRO A 396 -61.91 7.88 -4.96
C PRO A 396 -62.84 9.00 -5.41
N LEU A 397 -63.07 9.08 -6.71
CA LEU A 397 -64.04 10.00 -7.31
C LEU A 397 -65.35 9.27 -7.58
N PHE A 398 -66.46 9.87 -7.20
CA PHE A 398 -67.78 9.33 -7.48
C PHE A 398 -68.32 9.94 -8.77
N VAL A 399 -68.62 9.08 -9.75
CA VAL A 399 -69.17 9.46 -11.04
C VAL A 399 -70.51 8.79 -11.31
N ASN A 400 -71.41 9.48 -12.00
CA ASN A 400 -72.69 8.96 -12.47
C ASN A 400 -72.86 9.21 -13.98
N ASN A 401 -74.02 8.83 -14.52
CA ASN A 401 -74.36 9.02 -15.93
C ASN A 401 -73.28 8.46 -16.89
N VAL A 402 -72.86 7.22 -16.64
CA VAL A 402 -71.78 6.53 -17.36
C VAL A 402 -72.28 5.91 -18.67
N PHE A 403 -71.53 6.08 -19.76
CA PHE A 403 -71.79 5.39 -21.04
C PHE A 403 -70.59 4.55 -21.48
N GLY A 404 -70.72 3.22 -21.50
CA GLY A 404 -69.62 2.29 -21.81
C GLY A 404 -68.75 1.95 -20.59
N SER A 405 -67.66 1.22 -20.81
CA SER A 405 -66.68 0.89 -19.77
C SER A 405 -65.25 1.21 -20.22
N PRO A 406 -64.38 1.66 -19.31
CA PRO A 406 -62.98 1.88 -19.61
C PRO A 406 -62.22 0.55 -19.69
N SER A 407 -61.22 0.46 -20.57
CA SER A 407 -60.27 -0.65 -20.56
C SER A 407 -59.24 -0.41 -19.44
N LEU A 408 -59.33 -1.19 -18.36
CA LEU A 408 -58.35 -1.18 -17.27
C LEU A 408 -57.19 -2.12 -17.61
N GLY A 409 -55.95 -1.67 -17.45
CA GLY A 409 -54.79 -2.53 -17.63
C GLY A 409 -53.51 -1.92 -17.06
N ILE A 410 -52.75 -2.74 -16.33
CA ILE A 410 -51.40 -2.40 -15.85
C ILE A 410 -50.48 -2.30 -17.06
N GLY A 411 -49.89 -1.12 -17.28
CA GLY A 411 -49.00 -0.85 -18.42
C GLY A 411 -49.67 -0.32 -19.69
N THR A 412 -50.95 0.07 -19.64
CA THR A 412 -51.63 0.65 -20.80
C THR A 412 -51.31 2.15 -21.00
N THR A 413 -51.17 2.59 -22.25
CA THR A 413 -51.04 4.01 -22.65
C THR A 413 -52.39 4.75 -22.67
N ALA A 414 -53.45 4.12 -22.17
CA ALA A 414 -54.80 4.69 -22.19
C ALA A 414 -54.89 5.85 -21.21
N THR A 415 -55.23 7.03 -21.74
CA THR A 415 -55.46 8.25 -20.95
C THR A 415 -56.94 8.61 -20.95
N VAL A 416 -57.38 9.20 -19.86
CA VAL A 416 -58.70 9.78 -19.65
C VAL A 416 -58.56 11.29 -19.75
N SER A 417 -59.27 11.90 -20.68
CA SER A 417 -59.41 13.34 -20.81
C SER A 417 -60.31 13.90 -19.70
N LEU A 418 -59.87 14.96 -19.03
CA LEU A 418 -60.62 15.69 -18.02
C LEU A 418 -61.33 16.87 -18.71
N ILE A 419 -62.65 16.98 -18.57
CA ILE A 419 -63.47 17.96 -19.30
C ILE A 419 -64.12 18.95 -18.31
N ASN A 420 -64.16 20.23 -18.69
CA ASN A 420 -64.64 21.32 -17.83
C ASN A 420 -66.17 21.50 -17.73
N ARG A 421 -66.95 20.64 -18.40
CA ARG A 421 -68.43 20.68 -18.36
C ARG A 421 -69.02 19.30 -18.15
N ARG A 422 -70.25 19.27 -17.64
CA ARG A 422 -71.06 18.06 -17.48
C ARG A 422 -71.48 17.48 -18.84
N ARG A 423 -71.90 16.22 -18.86
CA ARG A 423 -72.23 15.47 -20.08
C ARG A 423 -73.42 16.13 -20.79
N GLY A 424 -73.35 16.24 -22.12
CA GLY A 424 -74.36 16.92 -22.95
C GLY A 424 -74.07 18.39 -23.29
N GLY A 425 -73.07 19.01 -22.67
CA GLY A 425 -72.54 20.31 -23.08
C GLY A 425 -71.32 20.20 -24.01
N SER A 426 -71.10 21.20 -24.87
CA SER A 426 -69.82 21.35 -25.61
C SER A 426 -68.75 21.83 -24.62
N GLY A 427 -68.00 20.88 -24.04
CA GLY A 427 -66.92 21.13 -23.08
C GLY A 427 -65.53 21.02 -23.72
N SER A 428 -64.57 21.75 -23.17
CA SER A 428 -63.15 21.69 -23.57
C SER A 428 -62.40 20.73 -22.65
N GLU A 429 -61.38 20.08 -23.20
CA GLU A 429 -60.45 19.27 -22.43
C GLU A 429 -59.46 20.16 -21.67
N ILE A 430 -59.36 19.95 -20.37
CA ILE A 430 -58.58 20.77 -19.44
C ILE A 430 -57.55 19.96 -18.65
N GLY A 431 -57.38 18.68 -18.98
CA GLY A 431 -56.38 17.82 -18.37
C GLY A 431 -56.42 16.39 -18.90
N LEU A 432 -55.44 15.60 -18.50
CA LEU A 432 -55.33 14.16 -18.73
C LEU A 432 -55.09 13.46 -17.40
N ALA A 433 -55.64 12.27 -17.25
CA ALA A 433 -55.36 11.38 -16.14
C ALA A 433 -55.30 9.93 -16.63
N ARG A 434 -54.88 9.01 -15.78
CA ARG A 434 -54.99 7.58 -16.03
C ARG A 434 -55.93 6.95 -15.02
N LEU A 435 -56.65 5.92 -15.44
CA LEU A 435 -57.61 5.22 -14.61
C LEU A 435 -56.96 3.97 -14.00
N TYR A 436 -56.99 3.87 -12.68
CA TYR A 436 -56.47 2.73 -11.93
C TYR A 436 -57.56 1.68 -11.70
N ASP A 437 -58.71 2.11 -11.18
CA ASP A 437 -59.84 1.23 -10.87
C ASP A 437 -61.16 1.93 -11.21
N PHE A 438 -62.15 1.13 -11.61
CA PHE A 438 -63.49 1.59 -11.95
C PHE A 438 -64.50 0.51 -11.59
N LYS A 439 -65.31 0.77 -10.56
CA LYS A 439 -66.30 -0.20 -10.05
C LYS A 439 -67.60 0.48 -9.67
N ALA A 440 -68.72 -0.24 -9.79
CA ALA A 440 -69.99 0.22 -9.26
C ALA A 440 -69.99 0.14 -7.73
N GLN A 441 -70.53 1.15 -7.04
CA GLN A 441 -70.52 1.19 -5.58
C GLN A 441 -71.45 0.13 -4.95
N SER A 442 -72.59 -0.15 -5.59
CA SER A 442 -73.62 -0.99 -4.97
C SER A 442 -74.66 -1.49 -5.99
N ALA A 443 -74.26 -2.49 -6.78
CA ALA A 443 -75.05 -3.31 -7.73
C ALA A 443 -74.91 -2.99 -9.23
N SER A 444 -75.39 -3.93 -10.05
CA SER A 444 -75.43 -3.87 -11.52
C SER A 444 -76.11 -2.60 -12.02
N PHE A 445 -75.72 -2.11 -13.19
CA PHE A 445 -76.27 -0.91 -13.82
C PHE A 445 -77.80 -0.92 -13.83
N VAL A 446 -78.42 0.09 -13.22
CA VAL A 446 -79.89 0.25 -13.20
C VAL A 446 -80.33 1.37 -14.16
N ASN A 447 -79.73 2.55 -14.03
CA ASN A 447 -80.00 3.73 -14.87
C ASN A 447 -78.87 4.77 -14.74
N GLU A 448 -79.05 5.96 -15.30
CA GLU A 448 -78.08 7.08 -15.28
C GLU A 448 -77.73 7.59 -13.86
N THR A 449 -78.48 7.22 -12.82
CA THR A 449 -78.20 7.58 -11.42
C THR A 449 -77.26 6.61 -10.70
N THR A 450 -76.86 5.51 -11.35
CA THR A 450 -75.92 4.53 -10.79
C THR A 450 -74.57 5.20 -10.51
N GLN A 451 -74.09 5.12 -9.27
CA GLN A 451 -72.80 5.68 -8.87
C GLN A 451 -71.67 4.67 -9.05
N TYR A 452 -70.59 5.14 -9.66
CA TYR A 452 -69.35 4.42 -9.86
C TYR A 452 -68.21 5.11 -9.12
N GLU A 453 -67.32 4.30 -8.56
CA GLU A 453 -66.07 4.71 -7.96
C GLU A 453 -64.98 4.67 -9.03
N ALA A 454 -64.39 5.81 -9.37
CA ALA A 454 -63.27 5.94 -10.29
C ALA A 454 -62.02 6.40 -9.52
N ARG A 455 -60.93 5.64 -9.63
CA ARG A 455 -59.63 6.00 -9.03
C ARG A 455 -58.68 6.43 -10.13
N LEU A 456 -58.18 7.67 -10.04
CA LEU A 456 -57.27 8.25 -11.02
C LEU A 456 -55.84 8.32 -10.48
N PHE A 457 -54.86 8.22 -11.38
CA PHE A 457 -53.44 8.47 -11.09
C PHE A 457 -52.80 9.23 -12.25
N ASP A 458 -51.63 9.84 -12.03
CA ASP A 458 -50.92 10.67 -13.04
C ASP A 458 -51.84 11.75 -13.63
N ILE A 459 -52.47 12.55 -12.74
CA ILE A 459 -53.38 13.63 -13.13
C ILE A 459 -52.56 14.86 -13.53
N LYS A 460 -52.70 15.28 -14.79
CA LYS A 460 -52.05 16.45 -15.38
C LYS A 460 -53.11 17.41 -15.90
N THR A 461 -53.34 18.52 -15.20
CA THR A 461 -54.21 19.59 -15.69
C THR A 461 -53.45 20.49 -16.67
N PHE A 462 -54.20 21.19 -17.53
CA PHE A 462 -53.63 22.07 -18.55
C PHE A 462 -53.53 23.51 -18.06
N THR A 463 -52.54 24.21 -18.60
CA THR A 463 -52.53 25.68 -18.62
C THR A 463 -52.56 26.14 -20.07
N ASP A 464 -53.65 26.78 -20.48
CA ASP A 464 -53.80 27.31 -21.83
C ASP A 464 -53.20 28.71 -21.89
N ILE A 465 -52.34 28.92 -22.89
CA ILE A 465 -51.65 30.19 -23.13
C ILE A 465 -52.01 30.70 -24.51
N LYS A 466 -52.38 31.99 -24.58
CA LYS A 466 -52.54 32.74 -25.83
C LYS A 466 -51.43 33.75 -25.99
N VAL A 467 -50.77 33.76 -27.15
CA VAL A 467 -49.73 34.73 -27.52
C VAL A 467 -50.24 35.74 -28.54
N GLY A 468 -49.72 36.98 -28.51
CA GLY A 468 -50.16 38.06 -29.39
C GLY A 468 -49.75 37.91 -30.85
N THR A 469 -48.72 37.10 -31.13
CA THR A 469 -48.26 36.78 -32.49
C THR A 469 -48.00 35.28 -32.58
N ALA A 470 -48.44 34.66 -33.67
CA ALA A 470 -48.34 33.22 -33.86
C ALA A 470 -46.89 32.72 -33.76
N ILE A 471 -46.70 31.58 -33.08
CA ILE A 471 -45.43 30.88 -33.03
C ILE A 471 -45.34 29.97 -34.26
N THR A 472 -44.24 30.09 -35.00
CA THR A 472 -44.05 29.43 -36.32
C THR A 472 -44.18 27.90 -36.21
N SER A 473 -43.57 27.31 -35.18
CA SER A 473 -43.68 25.89 -34.89
C SER A 473 -43.52 25.64 -33.39
N LEU A 474 -44.37 24.78 -32.84
CA LEU A 474 -44.23 24.17 -31.53
C LEU A 474 -44.24 22.66 -31.70
N THR A 475 -43.40 21.97 -30.94
CA THR A 475 -43.34 20.51 -30.86
C THR A 475 -43.87 20.07 -29.51
N ALA A 476 -44.54 18.91 -29.46
CA ALA A 476 -44.87 18.27 -28.19
C ALA A 476 -43.60 18.09 -27.34
N SER A 477 -43.71 18.36 -26.04
CA SER A 477 -42.61 18.37 -25.06
C SER A 477 -41.60 19.52 -25.21
N ASP A 478 -41.85 20.54 -26.03
CA ASP A 478 -41.05 21.77 -25.98
C ASP A 478 -41.17 22.42 -24.60
N HIS A 479 -40.04 22.84 -24.03
CA HIS A 479 -39.95 23.47 -22.73
C HIS A 479 -40.20 24.98 -22.85
N ILE A 480 -41.31 25.45 -22.28
CA ILE A 480 -41.69 26.87 -22.25
C ILE A 480 -41.34 27.45 -20.88
N GLN A 481 -40.68 28.60 -20.88
CA GLN A 481 -40.34 29.33 -19.67
C GLN A 481 -40.78 30.79 -19.77
N GLY A 482 -41.47 31.30 -18.74
CA GLY A 482 -41.80 32.71 -18.60
C GLY A 482 -40.56 33.53 -18.25
N SER A 483 -40.27 34.59 -19.02
CA SER A 483 -39.06 35.40 -18.82
C SER A 483 -39.09 36.20 -17.51
N ARG A 484 -40.28 36.51 -16.99
CA ARG A 484 -40.46 37.31 -15.77
C ARG A 484 -40.95 36.47 -14.59
N SER A 485 -41.92 35.57 -14.84
CA SER A 485 -42.47 34.69 -13.81
C SER A 485 -41.53 33.55 -13.43
N GLY A 486 -40.62 33.16 -14.32
CA GLY A 486 -39.82 31.94 -14.15
C GLY A 486 -40.65 30.65 -14.20
N ALA A 487 -41.94 30.74 -14.52
CA ALA A 487 -42.82 29.58 -14.62
C ALA A 487 -42.38 28.71 -15.80
N THR A 488 -42.37 27.39 -15.61
CA THR A 488 -41.97 26.42 -16.63
C THR A 488 -43.09 25.44 -16.92
N GLY A 489 -43.14 24.90 -18.12
CA GLY A 489 -44.08 23.86 -18.51
C GLY A 489 -43.76 23.28 -19.88
N PHE A 490 -44.38 22.16 -20.23
CA PHE A 490 -44.12 21.46 -21.48
C PHE A 490 -45.30 21.57 -22.44
N VAL A 491 -45.05 21.80 -23.73
CA VAL A 491 -46.09 21.88 -24.75
C VAL A 491 -46.77 20.52 -24.92
N ARG A 492 -48.10 20.51 -24.87
CA ARG A 492 -48.90 19.29 -24.99
C ARG A 492 -48.86 18.67 -26.38
N SER A 493 -49.03 19.48 -27.42
CA SER A 493 -49.23 19.01 -28.80
C SER A 493 -48.51 19.89 -29.81
N SER A 494 -47.91 19.26 -30.81
CA SER A 494 -47.23 19.99 -31.89
C SER A 494 -48.22 20.79 -32.75
N GLY A 495 -47.78 21.93 -33.27
CA GLY A 495 -48.56 22.74 -34.19
C GLY A 495 -47.73 23.78 -34.92
N THR A 496 -48.21 24.24 -36.07
CA THR A 496 -47.58 25.31 -36.86
C THR A 496 -48.46 26.56 -36.85
N ASN A 497 -47.84 27.74 -36.81
CA ASN A 497 -48.53 29.03 -36.74
C ASN A 497 -49.58 29.11 -35.62
N VAL A 498 -49.21 28.67 -34.42
CA VAL A 498 -50.12 28.53 -33.27
C VAL A 498 -50.19 29.82 -32.46
N THR A 499 -51.40 30.29 -32.16
CA THR A 499 -51.64 31.44 -31.25
C THR A 499 -52.15 31.01 -29.88
N ASP A 500 -52.79 29.85 -29.78
CA ASP A 500 -53.33 29.26 -28.55
C ASP A 500 -52.73 27.85 -28.37
N PHE A 501 -52.07 27.58 -27.24
CA PHE A 501 -51.49 26.26 -26.94
C PHE A 501 -51.62 25.89 -25.47
N SER A 502 -51.66 24.59 -25.16
CA SER A 502 -51.78 24.07 -23.81
C SER A 502 -50.44 23.55 -23.30
N LEU A 503 -50.16 23.83 -22.03
CA LEU A 503 -49.01 23.30 -21.29
C LEU A 503 -49.43 22.23 -20.29
N ILE A 504 -48.54 21.26 -20.06
CA ILE A 504 -48.62 20.24 -19.03
C ILE A 504 -47.41 20.35 -18.07
N ASP A 505 -47.54 19.76 -16.89
CA ASP A 505 -46.49 19.73 -15.84
C ASP A 505 -45.95 21.13 -15.52
N VAL A 506 -46.86 22.11 -15.40
CA VAL A 506 -46.50 23.50 -15.16
C VAL A 506 -46.05 23.69 -13.72
N ASN A 507 -44.85 24.24 -13.54
CA ASN A 507 -44.33 24.70 -12.26
C ASN A 507 -44.30 26.23 -12.22
N GLY A 508 -44.97 26.82 -11.24
CA GLY A 508 -45.15 28.27 -11.12
C GLY A 508 -46.43 28.77 -11.81
N LYS A 509 -46.52 30.10 -11.99
CA LYS A 509 -47.68 30.75 -12.62
C LYS A 509 -47.21 31.71 -13.71
N PHE A 510 -47.60 31.45 -14.95
CA PHE A 510 -47.41 32.40 -16.05
C PHE A 510 -48.23 33.66 -15.81
N ILE A 511 -47.66 34.82 -16.18
CA ILE A 511 -48.29 36.13 -16.03
C ILE A 511 -48.65 36.71 -17.40
N LYS A 512 -49.69 37.55 -17.44
CA LYS A 512 -50.04 38.29 -18.65
C LYS A 512 -48.94 39.33 -18.98
N ASP A 513 -48.75 39.59 -20.27
CA ASP A 513 -47.80 40.57 -20.82
C ASP A 513 -46.32 40.25 -20.49
N GLU A 514 -45.97 38.97 -20.35
CA GLU A 514 -44.56 38.52 -20.33
C GLU A 514 -44.12 37.84 -21.62
N SER A 515 -42.83 37.92 -21.92
CA SER A 515 -42.21 37.17 -23.00
C SER A 515 -41.91 35.72 -22.59
N ILE A 516 -41.91 34.81 -23.55
CA ILE A 516 -41.56 33.41 -23.34
C ILE A 516 -40.21 33.03 -23.96
N LEU A 517 -39.53 32.09 -23.31
CA LEU A 517 -38.43 31.32 -23.86
C LEU A 517 -38.93 29.93 -24.26
N ILE A 518 -38.44 29.42 -25.39
CA ILE A 518 -38.73 28.07 -25.88
C ILE A 518 -37.39 27.34 -25.94
N ASN A 519 -37.25 26.24 -25.20
CA ASN A 519 -36.02 25.44 -25.10
C ASN A 519 -34.77 26.30 -24.78
N GLY A 520 -34.93 27.31 -23.92
CA GLY A 520 -33.86 28.22 -23.51
C GLY A 520 -33.57 29.39 -24.47
N VAL A 521 -34.23 29.43 -25.64
CA VAL A 521 -34.07 30.52 -26.62
C VAL A 521 -35.20 31.54 -26.46
N GLN A 522 -34.85 32.82 -26.33
CA GLN A 522 -35.83 33.89 -26.21
C GLN A 522 -36.62 34.05 -27.51
N ASN A 523 -37.91 33.76 -27.47
CA ASN A 523 -38.76 33.79 -28.66
C ASN A 523 -39.34 35.19 -28.91
N GLY A 524 -39.38 36.06 -27.91
CA GLY A 524 -39.89 37.45 -28.03
C GLY A 524 -41.40 37.57 -28.20
N ARG A 525 -42.15 36.46 -28.20
CA ARG A 525 -43.62 36.45 -28.23
C ARG A 525 -44.14 36.75 -26.84
N VAL A 526 -45.19 37.58 -26.78
CA VAL A 526 -45.79 38.05 -25.52
C VAL A 526 -47.10 37.33 -25.26
N ILE A 527 -47.30 36.88 -24.02
CA ILE A 527 -48.52 36.24 -23.55
C ILE A 527 -49.63 37.29 -23.39
N THR A 528 -50.78 37.06 -24.02
CA THR A 528 -51.97 37.93 -23.95
C THR A 528 -53.06 37.37 -23.04
N LYS A 529 -53.09 36.05 -22.83
CA LYS A 529 -54.03 35.37 -21.92
C LYS A 529 -53.41 34.10 -21.36
N VAL A 530 -53.70 33.81 -20.09
CA VAL A 530 -53.36 32.55 -19.41
C VAL A 530 -54.64 32.05 -18.72
N ASP A 531 -55.08 30.85 -19.07
CA ASP A 531 -56.14 30.13 -18.36
C ASP A 531 -55.51 28.91 -17.69
N ASN A 532 -55.50 28.88 -16.36
CA ASN A 532 -54.95 27.76 -15.58
C ASN A 532 -56.09 26.92 -15.02
N PHE A 533 -56.11 25.62 -15.32
CA PHE A 533 -57.14 24.71 -14.84
C PHE A 533 -56.66 23.89 -13.65
N GLY A 534 -57.47 23.86 -12.60
CA GLY A 534 -57.30 22.97 -11.47
C GLY A 534 -58.17 21.72 -11.60
N PHE A 535 -57.91 20.74 -10.74
CA PHE A 535 -58.73 19.52 -10.71
C PHE A 535 -60.21 19.82 -10.36
N ASN A 536 -60.48 20.87 -9.59
CA ASN A 536 -61.85 21.29 -9.23
C ASN A 536 -62.68 21.79 -10.43
N ASP A 537 -62.02 22.18 -11.51
CA ASP A 537 -62.68 22.64 -12.74
C ASP A 537 -63.18 21.47 -13.59
N VAL A 538 -62.74 20.24 -13.29
CA VAL A 538 -63.18 19.03 -13.96
C VAL A 538 -64.60 18.69 -13.56
N LYS A 539 -65.47 18.50 -14.55
CA LYS A 539 -66.90 18.18 -14.36
C LYS A 539 -67.31 16.86 -15.03
N SER A 540 -66.55 16.41 -16.02
CA SER A 540 -66.73 15.08 -16.60
C SER A 540 -65.41 14.45 -17.02
N LEU A 541 -65.42 13.12 -17.14
CA LEU A 541 -64.30 12.31 -17.61
C LEU A 541 -64.64 11.72 -18.97
N LYS A 542 -63.68 11.76 -19.90
CA LYS A 542 -63.83 11.25 -21.26
C LYS A 542 -62.70 10.30 -21.65
N VAL A 543 -63.02 9.12 -22.18
CA VAL A 543 -62.01 8.22 -22.78
C VAL A 543 -62.22 8.15 -24.28
N GLN A 544 -61.14 8.34 -25.04
CA GLN A 544 -61.13 8.19 -26.50
C GLN A 544 -60.31 6.95 -26.87
N LEU A 545 -60.98 5.87 -27.25
CA LEU A 545 -60.32 4.67 -27.77
C LEU A 545 -60.02 4.85 -29.27
N VAL A 546 -58.75 4.71 -29.66
CA VAL A 546 -58.34 4.66 -31.07
C VAL A 546 -58.14 3.19 -31.45
N TYR A 547 -59.13 2.59 -32.12
CA TYR A 547 -58.95 1.31 -32.81
C TYR A 547 -58.57 1.57 -34.27
N GLN A 548 -57.42 1.05 -34.72
CA GLN A 548 -56.87 1.32 -36.06
C GLN A 548 -57.68 0.75 -37.24
N HIS A 549 -58.73 -0.05 -37.04
CA HIS A 549 -59.40 -0.73 -38.17
C HIS A 549 -60.94 -0.69 -38.27
N LEU A 550 -61.66 -0.01 -37.38
CA LEU A 550 -63.09 0.29 -37.58
C LEU A 550 -63.39 1.66 -36.97
N LYS A 551 -63.81 2.63 -37.81
CA LYS A 551 -64.28 3.95 -37.33
C LYS A 551 -65.65 3.79 -36.63
N GLN A 552 -65.62 3.27 -35.40
CA GLN A 552 -66.69 3.44 -34.43
C GLN A 552 -66.04 3.92 -33.13
N ILE A 553 -66.11 5.23 -32.91
CA ILE A 553 -65.58 5.88 -31.71
C ILE A 553 -66.58 5.57 -30.59
N PHE A 554 -66.20 4.73 -29.63
CA PHE A 554 -66.93 4.57 -28.38
C PHE A 554 -66.51 5.70 -27.42
N TYR A 555 -67.47 6.53 -27.01
CA TYR A 555 -67.24 7.66 -26.11
C TYR A 555 -67.61 7.28 -24.68
N LEU A 556 -66.63 7.05 -23.80
CA LEU A 556 -66.94 7.07 -22.36
C LEU A 556 -67.09 8.53 -21.94
N MET A 557 -68.25 8.92 -21.39
CA MET A 557 -68.50 10.24 -20.79
C MET A 557 -69.20 10.00 -19.46
N MET A 558 -68.68 10.58 -18.39
CA MET A 558 -69.19 10.38 -17.02
C MET A 558 -69.21 11.70 -16.27
N GLU A 559 -70.19 11.94 -15.41
CA GLU A 559 -70.33 13.18 -14.64
C GLU A 559 -69.81 13.00 -13.22
N LEU A 560 -69.05 13.99 -12.72
CA LEU A 560 -68.69 14.08 -11.31
C LEU A 560 -69.85 14.72 -10.53
N ASN A 561 -70.21 14.13 -9.38
CA ASN A 561 -71.29 14.62 -8.52
C ASN A 561 -71.06 16.05 -8.01
#